data_AF-A0A537AZ29-F1
#
_entry.id   AF-A0A537AZ29-F1
#
_cell.length_a   1.000
_cell.length_b   1.000
_cell.length_c   1.000
_cell.angle_alpha   90.00
_cell.angle_beta   90.00
_cell.angle_gamma   90.00
#
_symmetry.space_group_name_H-M   'P 1'
#
loop_
_entity.id
_entity.type
_entity.pdbx_description
1 polymer ?
#
loop_
_entity_poly.entity_id
_entity_poly.type
_entity_poly.pdbx_seq_one_letter_code
_entity_poly.pdbx_strand_id
1 'polypeptide(L)'
;MTLEGWRTWRALACERCHGARQEGLVGPPLIESLKRLSKEEFKQTMLKGRPEKGMPNFDGSKMVTENLDGLYAYLKGRADGAIRPGRLEELK
;
A
#
# COMPACT_ATOMS: atom_id res chain seq x y z
N MET A 1 -11.54 -4.83 -6.31
CA MET A 1 -10.07 -4.65 -6.49
C MET A 1 -9.48 -3.70 -5.46
N THR A 2 -9.92 -2.44 -5.36
CA THR A 2 -9.43 -1.48 -4.34
C THR A 2 -9.81 -1.86 -2.90
N LEU A 3 -10.98 -2.47 -2.70
CA LEU A 3 -11.40 -2.96 -1.37
C LEU A 3 -10.44 -4.04 -0.83
N GLU A 4 -10.06 -5.03 -1.66
CA GLU A 4 -9.08 -6.04 -1.26
C GLU A 4 -7.73 -5.40 -0.94
N GLY A 5 -7.30 -4.40 -1.71
CA GLY A 5 -6.12 -3.61 -1.39
C GLY A 5 -6.19 -2.92 -0.03
N TRP A 6 -7.34 -2.33 0.31
CA TRP A 6 -7.59 -1.75 1.63
C TRP A 6 -7.58 -2.82 2.73
N ARG A 7 -8.15 -4.01 2.47
CA ARG A 7 -8.11 -5.14 3.41
C ARG A 7 -6.68 -5.63 3.64
N THR A 8 -5.87 -5.76 2.59
CA THR A 8 -4.43 -6.10 2.71
C THR A 8 -3.69 -5.06 3.53
N TRP A 9 -3.88 -3.76 3.24
CA TRP A 9 -3.28 -2.67 4.01
C TRP A 9 -3.57 -2.80 5.51
N ARG A 10 -4.83 -3.09 5.85
CA ARG A 10 -5.28 -3.27 7.25
C ARG A 10 -4.75 -4.56 7.88
N ALA A 11 -4.77 -5.67 7.16
CA ALA A 11 -4.37 -6.97 7.66
C ALA A 11 -2.87 -7.02 8.01
N LEU A 12 -2.05 -6.30 7.25
CA LEU A 12 -0.59 -6.28 7.42
C LEU A 12 -0.12 -5.13 8.31
N ALA A 13 -1.04 -4.34 8.88
CA ALA A 13 -0.75 -3.19 9.72
C ALA A 13 0.25 -2.20 9.08
N CYS A 14 0.13 -1.99 7.76
CA CYS A 14 1.07 -1.15 7.01
C CYS A 14 1.12 0.30 7.52
N GLU A 15 0.05 0.77 8.18
CA GLU A 15 -0.02 2.07 8.82
C GLU A 15 1.01 2.29 9.92
N ARG A 16 1.51 1.22 10.55
CA ARG A 16 2.52 1.33 11.62
C ARG A 16 3.82 1.96 11.13
N CYS A 17 4.14 1.79 9.85
CA CYS A 17 5.32 2.39 9.22
C CYS A 17 4.96 3.59 8.36
N HIS A 18 3.82 3.54 7.65
CA HIS A 18 3.48 4.53 6.63
C HIS A 18 2.40 5.53 7.04
N GLY A 19 1.92 5.47 8.29
CA GLY A 19 0.88 6.36 8.82
C GLY A 19 -0.53 5.89 8.48
N ALA A 20 -1.51 6.15 9.37
CA ALA A 20 -2.90 5.72 9.22
C ALA A 20 -3.57 6.28 7.96
N ARG A 21 -3.12 7.46 7.51
CA ARG A 21 -3.59 8.15 6.32
C ARG A 21 -2.57 8.08 5.19
N GLN A 22 -1.54 7.23 5.28
CA GLN A 22 -0.45 7.06 4.30
C GLN A 22 0.43 8.31 4.16
N GLU A 23 0.44 9.16 5.18
CA GLU A 23 1.18 10.42 5.30
C GLU A 23 2.66 10.23 5.67
N GLY A 24 3.08 8.99 5.93
CA GLY A 24 4.44 8.67 6.36
C GLY A 24 4.60 8.69 7.88
N LEU A 25 5.56 7.91 8.37
CA LEU A 25 5.99 7.89 9.76
C LEU A 25 7.48 7.49 9.79
N VAL A 26 7.77 6.24 10.12
CA VAL A 26 9.11 5.65 9.99
C VAL A 26 9.42 5.39 8.51
N GLY A 27 8.41 4.93 7.76
CA GLY A 27 8.46 4.80 6.31
C GLY A 27 8.00 6.08 5.60
N PRO A 28 8.32 6.22 4.30
CA PRO A 28 7.99 7.42 3.53
C PRO A 28 6.47 7.62 3.35
N PRO A 29 6.05 8.88 3.06
CA PRO A 29 4.67 9.21 2.72
C PRO A 29 4.24 8.55 1.41
N LEU A 30 3.43 7.49 1.49
CA LEU A 30 2.97 6.76 0.30
C LEU A 30 2.06 7.62 -0.59
N ILE A 31 1.32 8.57 -0.02
CA ILE A 31 0.54 9.54 -0.80
C ILE A 31 1.40 10.40 -1.74
N GLU A 32 2.69 10.59 -1.42
CA GLU A 32 3.62 11.31 -2.29
C GLU A 32 4.46 10.38 -3.15
N SER A 33 4.83 9.20 -2.63
CA SER A 33 5.60 8.21 -3.38
C SER A 33 4.82 7.66 -4.58
N LEU A 34 3.53 7.33 -4.39
CA LEU A 34 2.68 6.71 -5.43
C LEU A 34 2.25 7.69 -6.54
N LYS A 35 2.55 8.99 -6.40
CA LYS A 35 2.43 9.95 -7.52
C LYS A 35 3.49 9.68 -8.60
N ARG A 36 4.64 9.13 -8.21
CA ARG A 36 5.82 8.93 -9.07
C ARG A 36 6.12 7.46 -9.34
N LEU A 37 5.75 6.58 -8.41
CA LEU A 37 6.05 5.16 -8.51
C LEU A 37 5.15 4.46 -9.54
N SER A 38 5.77 3.77 -10.50
CA SER A 38 5.04 2.90 -11.42
C SER A 38 4.49 1.65 -10.72
N LYS A 39 3.50 1.00 -11.34
CA LYS A 39 2.95 -0.26 -10.84
C LYS A 39 4.01 -1.36 -10.70
N GLU A 40 4.95 -1.42 -11.65
CA GLU A 40 6.00 -2.44 -11.63
C GLU A 40 7.01 -2.18 -10.49
N GLU A 41 7.48 -0.95 -10.34
CA GLU A 41 8.38 -0.58 -9.23
C GLU A 41 7.74 -0.81 -7.86
N PHE A 42 6.43 -0.56 -7.75
CA PHE A 42 5.67 -0.89 -6.55
C PHE A 42 5.69 -2.39 -6.26
N LYS A 43 5.37 -3.24 -7.25
CA LYS A 43 5.40 -4.70 -7.08
C LYS A 43 6.77 -5.20 -6.68
N GLN A 44 7.82 -4.73 -7.37
CA GLN A 44 9.20 -5.09 -7.03
C GLN A 44 9.55 -4.68 -5.60
N THR A 45 9.16 -3.46 -5.18
CA THR A 45 9.40 -2.98 -3.82
C THR A 45 8.66 -3.82 -2.78
N MET A 46 7.41 -4.25 -3.05
CA MET A 46 6.66 -5.10 -2.13
C MET A 46 7.24 -6.52 -2.04
N LEU A 47 7.62 -7.11 -3.18
CA LEU A 47 8.12 -8.47 -3.23
C LEU A 47 9.53 -8.59 -2.63
N LYS A 48 10.40 -7.59 -2.87
CA LYS A 48 11.81 -7.63 -2.41
C LYS A 48 12.03 -6.89 -1.09
N GLY A 49 11.10 -6.03 -0.70
CA GLY A 49 11.30 -5.12 0.44
C GLY A 49 12.42 -4.11 0.20
N ARG A 50 12.81 -3.43 1.27
CA ARG A 50 14.02 -2.61 1.40
C ARG A 50 14.62 -2.88 2.79
N PRO A 51 15.23 -4.05 3.01
CA PRO A 51 15.68 -4.47 4.34
C PRO A 51 16.68 -3.51 4.98
N GLU A 52 17.52 -2.88 4.17
CA GLU A 52 18.49 -1.85 4.59
C GLU A 52 17.81 -0.58 5.12
N LYS A 53 16.52 -0.38 4.80
CA LYS A 53 15.67 0.71 5.29
C LYS A 53 14.57 0.22 6.24
N GLY A 54 14.63 -1.04 6.68
CA GLY A 54 13.66 -1.62 7.60
C GLY A 54 12.31 -2.00 6.99
N MET A 55 12.14 -1.95 5.66
CA MET A 55 10.94 -2.47 5.00
C MET A 55 11.14 -3.95 4.66
N PRO A 56 10.37 -4.88 5.26
CA PRO A 56 10.49 -6.29 4.94
C PRO A 56 10.00 -6.60 3.51
N ASN A 57 10.43 -7.74 2.99
CA ASN A 57 9.82 -8.35 1.81
C ASN A 57 8.49 -9.02 2.16
N PHE A 58 7.58 -9.09 1.18
CA PHE A 58 6.24 -9.67 1.36
C PHE A 58 5.93 -10.79 0.36
N ASP A 59 6.92 -11.29 -0.38
CA ASP A 59 6.79 -12.42 -1.31
C ASP A 59 6.33 -13.73 -0.64
N GLY A 60 6.63 -13.92 0.64
CA GLY A 60 6.11 -15.05 1.44
C GLY A 60 4.65 -14.89 1.91
N SER A 61 4.02 -13.73 1.73
CA SER A 61 2.66 -13.45 2.21
C SER A 61 1.63 -13.58 1.11
N LYS A 62 0.82 -14.65 1.14
CA LYS A 62 -0.32 -14.83 0.21
C LYS A 62 -1.28 -13.64 0.22
N MET A 63 -1.53 -13.08 1.40
CA MET A 63 -2.39 -11.90 1.57
C MET A 63 -1.89 -10.69 0.76
N VAL A 64 -0.58 -10.56 0.58
CA VAL A 64 0.02 -9.51 -0.25
C VAL A 64 0.10 -9.96 -1.71
N THR A 65 0.70 -11.11 -2.00
CA THR A 65 1.00 -11.53 -3.37
C THR A 65 -0.25 -11.68 -4.24
N GLU A 66 -1.35 -12.19 -3.68
CA GLU A 66 -2.63 -12.33 -4.38
C GLU A 66 -3.37 -10.98 -4.55
N ASN A 67 -3.04 -9.98 -3.74
CA ASN A 67 -3.73 -8.67 -3.70
C ASN A 67 -2.87 -7.48 -4.13
N LEU A 68 -1.67 -7.71 -4.67
CA LEU A 68 -0.72 -6.65 -5.05
C LEU A 68 -1.34 -5.58 -5.97
N ASP A 69 -2.13 -6.01 -6.94
CA ASP A 69 -2.81 -5.11 -7.88
C ASP A 69 -3.88 -4.28 -7.19
N GLY A 70 -4.64 -4.89 -6.28
CA GLY A 70 -5.63 -4.20 -5.45
C GLY A 70 -4.98 -3.21 -4.50
N LEU A 71 -3.88 -3.60 -3.86
CA LEU A 71 -3.11 -2.76 -2.94
C LEU A 71 -2.51 -1.56 -3.67
N TYR A 72 -1.93 -1.77 -4.86
CA TYR A 72 -1.48 -0.67 -5.71
C TYR A 72 -2.63 0.26 -6.08
N ALA A 73 -3.75 -0.28 -6.57
CA ALA A 73 -4.90 0.53 -6.98
C ALA A 73 -5.46 1.37 -5.82
N TYR A 74 -5.54 0.79 -4.61
CA TYR A 74 -5.95 1.49 -3.41
C TYR A 74 -4.98 2.64 -3.07
N LEU A 75 -3.69 2.35 -2.94
CA LEU A 75 -2.68 3.35 -2.56
C LEU A 75 -2.51 4.44 -3.63
N LYS A 76 -2.58 4.07 -4.91
CA LYS A 76 -2.55 5.01 -6.04
C LYS A 76 -3.77 5.92 -6.04
N GLY A 77 -4.97 5.35 -5.88
CA GLY A 77 -6.20 6.15 -5.76
C GLY A 77 -6.17 7.12 -4.59
N ARG A 78 -5.51 6.75 -3.47
CA ARG A 78 -5.28 7.65 -2.34
C ARG A 78 -4.30 8.78 -2.69
N ALA A 79 -3.20 8.47 -3.38
CA ALA A 79 -2.20 9.45 -3.81
C ALA A 79 -2.74 10.45 -4.85
N ASP A 80 -3.63 9.98 -5.73
CA ASP A 80 -4.26 10.79 -6.77
C ASP A 80 -5.50 11.55 -6.26
N GLY A 81 -5.89 11.38 -4.99
CA GLY A 81 -7.04 12.03 -4.39
C GLY A 81 -8.41 11.43 -4.77
N ALA A 82 -8.44 10.38 -5.59
CA ALA A 82 -9.66 9.67 -5.97
C ALA A 82 -10.29 8.87 -4.81
N ILE A 83 -9.47 8.45 -3.84
CA ILE A 83 -9.92 7.74 -2.64
C ILE A 83 -9.61 8.61 -1.41
N ARG A 84 -10.62 8.83 -0.56
CA ARG A 84 -10.46 9.57 0.70
C ARG A 84 -9.85 8.68 1.79
N PRO A 85 -9.13 9.25 2.77
CA PRO A 85 -8.68 8.52 3.96
C PRO A 85 -9.85 8.02 4.79
N GLY A 86 -9.63 6.90 5.50
CA GLY A 86 -10.61 6.30 6.39
C GLY A 86 -10.97 4.87 5.97
N ARG A 87 -12.14 4.42 6.42
CA ARG A 87 -12.68 3.11 6.04
C ARG A 87 -13.15 3.17 4.60
N LEU A 88 -12.66 2.27 3.76
CA LEU A 88 -13.21 2.05 2.43
C LEU A 88 -14.34 1.03 2.55
N GLU A 89 -15.50 1.38 2.05
CA GLU A 89 -16.68 0.51 2.01
C GLU A 89 -17.03 0.21 0.55
N GLU A 90 -17.61 -0.96 0.30
CA GLU A 90 -18.26 -1.24 -0.97
C GLU A 90 -19.44 -0.27 -1.14
N LEU A 91 -19.52 0.39 -2.29
CA LEU A 91 -20.73 1.08 -2.69
C LEU A 91 -21.82 0.02 -2.83
N LYS A 92 -22.89 0.16 -2.05
CA LYS A 92 -24.11 -0.65 -2.19
C LYS A 92 -24.89 -0.23 -3.42
#